data_AF-A0A377GL60-F1
#
_entry.id   AF-A0A377GL60-F1
#
_cell.length_a   1.000
_cell.length_b   1.000
_cell.length_c   1.000
_cell.angle_alpha   90.00
_cell.angle_beta   90.00
_cell.angle_gamma   90.00
#
_symmetry.space_group_name_H-M   'P 1'
#
loop_
_entity.id
_entity.type
_entity.pdbx_description
1 polymer ?
#
loop_
_entity_poly.entity_id
_entity_poly.type
_entity_poly.pdbx_seq_one_letter_code
_entity_poly.pdbx_strand_id
1 'polypeptide(L)'
;MTRLFKINKIINTRRVNHVFKASPSQVLPSASKNTLTPLHATKRSEATTPSLAESLNPLFFTKLKAEEHKQFTSRKRLRFEYKDNYSAALNLPYSNHQLVTKHQDLNALLAMSKELIIEHANRRVDLFFYTLIAYYKTGILPTYGRTSLQHGRGRTTRKNINISEACHSSFTPSLLDKTIYQNNKNGEKHKSLLSDTHLMDNLNSTVELPPFVNDLDDLLENTCREPCLTILRDVSLGTINPIEGLTQFLNMMNKVLNDLKKEAENKNQSALSQHSLMKHKPINPNLIELVLTGTLSTTYCLQTNTATDAYIQLLLRMTPEEKTACQDAGNKEKVYIKKAMELQNEILQTKHSKHPSQQ
;
A
#
# COMPACT_ATOMS: atom_id res chain seq x y z
N MET A 1 13.63 -16.24 -11.33
CA MET A 1 12.78 -17.20 -10.60
C MET A 1 11.47 -16.51 -10.23
N THR A 2 10.52 -16.50 -11.15
CA THR A 2 9.20 -15.87 -11.04
C THR A 2 8.16 -16.93 -10.71
N ARG A 3 7.61 -16.90 -9.48
CA ARG A 3 6.39 -17.63 -9.13
C ARG A 3 5.54 -16.75 -8.22
N LEU A 4 4.66 -15.97 -8.84
CA LEU A 4 3.47 -15.42 -8.19
C LEU A 4 2.26 -16.23 -8.62
N PHE A 5 1.35 -16.39 -7.67
CA PHE A 5 0.25 -17.34 -7.61
C PHE A 5 -0.67 -17.34 -8.84
N LYS A 6 -0.80 -18.50 -9.49
CA LYS A 6 -2.02 -18.84 -10.24
C LYS A 6 -3.06 -19.29 -9.22
N ILE A 7 -4.11 -18.49 -9.04
CA ILE A 7 -5.32 -18.93 -8.33
C ILE A 7 -6.03 -19.92 -9.26
N ASN A 8 -6.00 -21.20 -8.90
CA ASN A 8 -6.68 -22.24 -9.64
C ASN A 8 -8.20 -22.11 -9.45
N LYS A 9 -8.89 -21.91 -10.57
CA LYS A 9 -10.33 -22.04 -10.72
C LYS A 9 -10.72 -23.48 -10.39
N ILE A 10 -11.45 -23.69 -9.29
CA ILE A 10 -12.00 -25.00 -8.93
C ILE A 10 -13.03 -25.38 -9.99
N ILE A 11 -12.68 -26.34 -10.84
CA ILE A 11 -13.63 -27.09 -11.67
C ILE A 11 -13.39 -28.57 -11.36
N ASN A 12 -14.46 -29.23 -10.94
CA ASN A 12 -14.56 -30.63 -10.51
C ASN A 12 -13.61 -31.59 -11.23
N THR A 13 -12.71 -32.23 -10.48
CA THR A 13 -11.85 -33.31 -10.98
C THR A 13 -12.49 -34.69 -10.78
N ARG A 14 -12.71 -35.36 -11.92
CA ARG A 14 -12.83 -36.81 -12.04
C ARG A 14 -11.47 -37.43 -11.71
N ARG A 15 -11.44 -38.39 -10.76
CA ARG A 15 -10.26 -39.14 -10.33
C ARG A 15 -9.56 -39.86 -11.48
N VAL A 16 -8.24 -39.72 -11.58
CA VAL A 16 -7.34 -40.76 -12.11
C VAL A 16 -6.04 -40.74 -11.29
N ASN A 17 -5.70 -41.88 -10.72
CA ASN A 17 -4.50 -42.13 -9.91
C ASN A 17 -3.25 -42.25 -10.79
N HIS A 18 -2.11 -41.70 -10.36
CA HIS A 18 -0.80 -42.21 -10.80
C HIS A 18 0.25 -42.22 -9.67
N VAL A 19 0.47 -43.46 -9.22
CA VAL A 19 1.65 -44.16 -8.68
C VAL A 19 2.99 -43.40 -8.62
N PHE A 20 3.57 -43.40 -7.41
CA PHE A 20 4.94 -43.06 -7.05
C PHE A 20 5.98 -44.00 -7.70
N LYS A 21 7.13 -43.45 -8.11
CA LYS A 21 8.40 -44.20 -8.21
C LYS A 21 9.51 -43.43 -7.52
N ALA A 22 10.26 -44.14 -6.68
CA ALA A 22 11.36 -43.63 -5.87
C ALA A 22 12.72 -44.09 -6.42
N SER A 23 13.72 -43.23 -6.20
CA SER A 23 15.17 -43.48 -6.02
C SER A 23 16.02 -43.85 -7.26
N PRO A 24 17.37 -43.61 -7.28
CA PRO A 24 18.26 -43.39 -6.12
C PRO A 24 19.30 -42.24 -6.21
N SER A 25 19.87 -41.94 -5.04
CA SER A 25 21.01 -41.08 -4.71
C SER A 25 22.32 -41.43 -5.42
N GLN A 26 23.15 -40.44 -5.78
CA GLN A 26 24.61 -40.55 -5.76
C GLN A 26 25.32 -39.18 -5.49
N VAL A 27 26.06 -39.17 -4.36
CA VAL A 27 27.47 -38.73 -4.16
C VAL A 27 27.91 -37.28 -4.47
N LEU A 28 28.38 -36.60 -3.41
CA LEU A 28 29.23 -35.39 -3.39
C LEU A 28 30.62 -35.62 -4.01
N PRO A 29 31.23 -34.56 -4.56
CA PRO A 29 32.59 -34.22 -4.13
C PRO A 29 32.80 -32.74 -3.80
N SER A 30 33.92 -32.55 -3.12
CA SER A 30 34.40 -31.46 -2.27
C SER A 30 34.91 -30.18 -2.97
N ALA A 31 34.82 -29.10 -2.21
CA ALA A 31 35.71 -27.94 -2.08
C ALA A 31 36.72 -27.61 -3.21
N SER A 32 36.52 -26.45 -3.85
CA SER A 32 37.63 -25.63 -4.35
C SER A 32 37.31 -24.14 -4.22
N LYS A 33 38.26 -23.42 -3.61
CA LYS A 33 38.34 -21.97 -3.45
C LYS A 33 38.10 -21.26 -4.78
N ASN A 34 37.13 -20.35 -4.83
CA ASN A 34 37.07 -19.32 -5.86
C ASN A 34 37.02 -17.94 -5.22
N THR A 35 38.15 -17.26 -5.36
CA THR A 35 38.42 -15.85 -5.16
C THR A 35 37.37 -15.01 -5.87
N LEU A 36 36.50 -14.32 -5.11
CA LEU A 36 35.62 -13.29 -5.63
C LEU A 36 36.28 -11.93 -5.40
N THR A 37 36.96 -11.44 -6.43
CA THR A 37 37.30 -10.03 -6.63
C THR A 37 36.01 -9.19 -6.63
N PRO A 38 35.89 -8.15 -5.79
CA PRO A 38 34.74 -7.26 -5.82
C PRO A 38 34.87 -6.28 -6.99
N LEU A 39 34.18 -6.55 -8.08
CA LEU A 39 33.91 -5.55 -9.12
C LEU A 39 32.75 -4.66 -8.63
N HIS A 40 33.00 -3.34 -8.67
CA HIS A 40 32.13 -2.23 -8.29
C HIS A 40 32.08 -1.87 -6.80
N ALA A 41 33.23 -1.39 -6.31
CA ALA A 41 33.25 -0.37 -5.25
C ALA A 41 32.62 0.93 -5.80
N THR A 42 31.32 1.10 -5.58
CA THR A 42 30.66 2.39 -5.76
C THR A 42 31.25 3.35 -4.73
N LYS A 43 31.98 4.36 -5.19
CA LYS A 43 32.52 5.44 -4.35
C LYS A 43 31.38 5.99 -3.48
N ARG A 44 31.50 5.80 -2.16
CA ARG A 44 30.78 6.61 -1.16
C ARG A 44 31.22 8.05 -1.40
N SER A 45 30.41 8.81 -2.13
CA SER A 45 30.40 10.26 -1.99
C SER A 45 29.97 10.53 -0.56
N GLU A 46 30.85 11.12 0.24
CA GLU A 46 30.48 11.75 1.51
C GLU A 46 29.45 12.84 1.19
N ALA A 47 28.18 12.46 1.22
CA ALA A 47 27.08 13.39 1.24
C ALA A 47 27.02 13.92 2.66
N THR A 48 27.48 15.14 2.87
CA THR A 48 27.27 15.91 4.09
C THR A 48 25.81 15.79 4.47
N THR A 49 25.52 15.04 5.55
CA THR A 49 24.17 14.87 6.07
C THR A 49 23.67 16.27 6.45
N PRO A 50 22.62 16.82 5.81
CA PRO A 50 22.05 18.09 6.24
C PRO A 50 21.60 17.93 7.69
N SER A 51 21.79 18.97 8.51
CA SER A 51 21.33 18.89 9.90
C SER A 51 19.83 18.63 9.93
N LEU A 52 19.36 17.87 10.92
CA LEU A 52 17.94 17.52 11.11
C LEU A 52 17.03 18.77 11.03
N ALA A 53 17.53 19.91 11.52
CA ALA A 53 16.86 21.21 11.53
C ALA A 53 16.66 21.84 10.14
N GLU A 54 17.53 21.57 9.16
CA GLU A 54 17.38 22.09 7.78
C GLU A 54 16.30 21.34 7.00
N SER A 55 16.06 20.06 7.35
CA SER A 55 15.18 19.16 6.60
C SER A 55 13.69 19.27 6.95
N LEU A 56 13.35 19.86 8.11
CA LEU A 56 11.97 20.17 8.52
C LEU A 56 11.57 21.64 8.22
N ASN A 57 12.43 22.40 7.55
CA ASN A 57 12.14 23.78 7.16
C ASN A 57 10.99 23.82 6.13
N PRO A 58 9.90 24.57 6.32
CA PRO A 58 8.83 24.74 5.32
C PRO A 58 9.34 25.15 3.92
N LEU A 59 10.47 25.86 3.87
CA LEU A 59 11.15 26.24 2.62
C LEU A 59 11.68 25.01 1.86
N PHE A 60 12.07 23.93 2.54
CA PHE A 60 12.50 22.69 1.90
C PHE A 60 11.37 22.04 1.10
N PHE A 61 10.20 21.82 1.71
CA PHE A 61 9.05 21.23 1.02
C PHE A 61 8.52 22.15 -0.10
N THR A 62 8.59 23.46 0.09
CA THR A 62 8.25 24.43 -0.96
C THR A 62 9.18 24.29 -2.17
N LYS A 63 10.50 24.12 -1.94
CA LYS A 63 11.48 23.87 -3.02
C LYS A 63 11.23 22.54 -3.73
N LEU A 64 10.88 21.48 -3.00
CA LEU A 64 10.52 20.20 -3.60
C LEU A 64 9.31 20.36 -4.52
N LYS A 65 8.26 21.07 -4.08
CA LYS A 65 7.06 21.31 -4.89
C LYS A 65 7.32 22.15 -6.14
N ALA A 66 8.17 23.17 -6.03
CA ALA A 66 8.60 23.94 -7.19
C ALA A 66 9.34 23.05 -8.20
N GLU A 67 10.21 22.15 -7.72
CA GLU A 67 10.93 21.22 -8.60
C GLU A 67 10.00 20.18 -9.24
N GLU A 68 9.03 19.64 -8.49
CA GLU A 68 7.98 18.78 -9.04
C GLU A 68 7.24 19.48 -10.19
N HIS A 69 6.85 20.74 -9.99
CA HIS A 69 6.15 21.51 -11.02
C HIS A 69 7.00 21.72 -12.28
N LYS A 70 8.29 22.01 -12.10
CA LYS A 70 9.26 22.21 -13.19
C LYS A 70 9.51 20.93 -14.00
N GLN A 71 9.70 19.80 -13.33
CA GLN A 71 10.07 18.55 -13.98
C GLN A 71 8.88 17.75 -14.53
N PHE A 72 7.71 17.88 -13.90
CA PHE A 72 6.49 17.13 -14.22
C PHE A 72 5.34 18.07 -14.59
N THR A 73 5.48 18.73 -15.75
CA THR A 73 4.51 19.73 -16.24
C THR A 73 3.14 19.14 -16.59
N SER A 74 3.11 17.88 -17.06
CA SER A 74 1.85 17.21 -17.41
C SER A 74 1.00 16.97 -16.18
N ARG A 75 -0.25 17.42 -16.29
CA ARG A 75 -1.25 17.23 -15.24
C ARG A 75 -1.99 15.88 -15.33
N LYS A 76 -1.87 15.19 -16.46
CA LYS A 76 -2.66 14.01 -16.79
C LYS A 76 -2.09 12.77 -16.08
N ARG A 77 -2.96 12.01 -15.42
CA ARG A 77 -2.60 10.68 -14.90
C ARG A 77 -2.51 9.67 -16.03
N LEU A 78 -1.48 8.84 -16.02
CA LEU A 78 -1.43 7.62 -16.81
C LEU A 78 -2.41 6.63 -16.18
N ARG A 79 -3.37 6.15 -16.98
CA ARG A 79 -4.43 5.25 -16.55
C ARG A 79 -4.29 3.91 -17.24
N PHE A 80 -4.20 2.84 -16.48
CA PHE A 80 -4.09 1.47 -16.97
C PHE A 80 -5.40 0.72 -16.76
N GLU A 81 -5.72 -0.24 -17.62
CA GLU A 81 -6.91 -1.07 -17.45
C GLU A 81 -6.64 -2.16 -16.40
N TYR A 82 -7.70 -2.68 -15.76
CA TYR A 82 -7.55 -3.71 -14.71
C TYR A 82 -6.80 -4.96 -15.18
N LYS A 83 -7.03 -5.37 -16.43
CA LYS A 83 -6.39 -6.53 -17.06
C LYS A 83 -4.88 -6.37 -17.27
N ASP A 84 -4.37 -5.14 -17.24
CA ASP A 84 -2.97 -4.83 -17.51
C ASP A 84 -2.10 -5.01 -16.25
N ASN A 85 -2.71 -5.09 -15.06
CA ASN A 85 -1.98 -5.22 -13.79
C ASN A 85 -2.83 -5.90 -12.68
N TYR A 86 -2.92 -7.24 -12.72
CA TYR A 86 -3.67 -8.02 -11.73
C TYR A 86 -3.15 -7.88 -10.29
N SER A 87 -1.88 -7.51 -10.11
CA SER A 87 -1.29 -7.27 -8.80
C SER A 87 -1.76 -5.95 -8.18
N ALA A 88 -1.94 -4.89 -8.98
CA ALA A 88 -2.26 -3.55 -8.50
C ALA A 88 -3.70 -3.10 -8.80
N ALA A 89 -4.53 -3.88 -9.48
CA ALA A 89 -5.87 -3.44 -9.85
C ALA A 89 -6.89 -4.56 -9.67
N LEU A 90 -7.95 -4.29 -8.90
CA LEU A 90 -9.06 -5.23 -8.71
C LEU A 90 -10.35 -4.62 -9.25
N ASN A 91 -11.08 -5.39 -10.05
CA ASN A 91 -12.38 -5.00 -10.57
C ASN A 91 -13.52 -5.74 -9.86
N LEU A 92 -14.73 -5.16 -9.89
CA LEU A 92 -15.93 -5.83 -9.38
C LEU A 92 -16.18 -7.11 -10.19
N PRO A 93 -16.38 -8.28 -9.55
CA PRO A 93 -16.56 -9.57 -10.23
C PRO A 93 -17.97 -9.74 -10.80
N TYR A 94 -18.62 -8.64 -11.18
CA TYR A 94 -19.97 -8.60 -11.74
C TYR A 94 -19.93 -8.01 -13.14
N SER A 95 -20.86 -8.42 -13.99
CA SER A 95 -21.04 -7.79 -15.30
C SER A 95 -21.55 -6.35 -15.16
N ASN A 96 -21.29 -5.51 -16.17
CA ASN A 96 -21.85 -4.15 -16.19
C ASN A 96 -23.38 -4.17 -16.13
N HIS A 97 -24.03 -5.14 -16.76
CA HIS A 97 -25.49 -5.30 -16.70
C HIS A 97 -25.99 -5.47 -15.27
N GLN A 98 -25.39 -6.39 -14.50
CA GLN A 98 -25.77 -6.61 -13.09
C GLN A 98 -25.61 -5.33 -12.26
N LEU A 99 -24.49 -4.62 -12.42
CA LEU A 99 -24.24 -3.37 -11.69
C LEU A 99 -25.25 -2.28 -12.08
N VAL A 100 -25.58 -2.13 -13.36
CA VAL A 100 -26.60 -1.18 -13.84
C VAL A 100 -27.96 -1.47 -13.21
N THR A 101 -28.37 -2.73 -13.09
CA THR A 101 -29.68 -3.07 -12.49
C THR A 101 -29.79 -2.71 -11.01
N LYS A 102 -28.64 -2.54 -10.32
CA LYS A 102 -28.57 -2.25 -8.89
C LYS A 102 -28.04 -0.85 -8.57
N HIS A 103 -27.71 -0.03 -9.58
CA HIS A 103 -26.99 1.23 -9.37
C HIS A 103 -27.72 2.27 -8.47
N GLN A 104 -29.04 2.15 -8.34
CA GLN A 104 -29.87 3.02 -7.48
C GLN A 104 -30.08 2.44 -6.07
N ASP A 105 -29.74 1.17 -5.85
CA ASP A 105 -29.89 0.47 -4.58
C ASP A 105 -28.52 0.42 -3.88
N LEU A 106 -28.29 1.40 -3.01
CA LEU A 106 -27.04 1.52 -2.25
C LEU A 106 -26.76 0.28 -1.39
N ASN A 107 -27.79 -0.34 -0.82
CA ASN A 107 -27.62 -1.52 0.03
C ASN A 107 -27.24 -2.75 -0.81
N ALA A 108 -27.85 -2.92 -1.99
CA ALA A 108 -27.44 -3.97 -2.92
C ALA A 108 -26.00 -3.76 -3.41
N LEU A 109 -25.61 -2.54 -3.77
CA LEU A 109 -24.23 -2.23 -4.17
C LEU A 109 -23.23 -2.48 -3.03
N LEU A 110 -23.58 -2.12 -1.80
CA LEU A 110 -22.77 -2.39 -0.62
C LEU A 110 -22.59 -3.90 -0.41
N ALA A 111 -23.68 -4.67 -0.46
CA ALA A 111 -23.64 -6.13 -0.32
C ALA A 111 -22.82 -6.79 -1.43
N MET A 112 -22.97 -6.34 -2.68
CA MET A 112 -22.18 -6.83 -3.82
C MET A 112 -20.70 -6.53 -3.66
N SER A 113 -20.34 -5.39 -3.07
CA SER A 113 -18.95 -4.89 -2.98
C SER A 113 -18.25 -5.24 -1.68
N LYS A 114 -18.93 -5.93 -0.74
CA LYS A 114 -18.49 -6.19 0.62
C LYS A 114 -17.03 -6.65 0.73
N GLU A 115 -16.69 -7.74 0.05
CA GLU A 115 -15.36 -8.35 0.12
C GLU A 115 -14.27 -7.42 -0.42
N LEU A 116 -14.58 -6.67 -1.49
CA LEU A 116 -13.63 -5.72 -2.08
C LEU A 116 -13.44 -4.48 -1.20
N ILE A 117 -14.44 -4.07 -0.43
CA ILE A 117 -14.29 -2.98 0.56
C ILE A 117 -13.33 -3.42 1.69
N ILE A 118 -13.48 -4.65 2.18
CA ILE A 118 -12.60 -5.23 3.21
C ILE A 118 -11.16 -5.34 2.67
N GLU A 119 -10.99 -5.92 1.48
CA GLU A 119 -9.69 -6.05 0.81
C GLU A 119 -9.03 -4.67 0.58
N HIS A 120 -9.80 -3.69 0.11
CA HIS A 120 -9.31 -2.33 -0.12
C HIS A 120 -8.80 -1.67 1.17
N ALA A 121 -9.56 -1.79 2.25
CA ALA A 121 -9.17 -1.30 3.56
C ALA A 121 -7.93 -2.03 4.11
N ASN A 122 -7.83 -3.35 3.89
CA ASN A 122 -6.69 -4.16 4.30
C ASN A 122 -5.40 -3.80 3.55
N ARG A 123 -5.48 -3.67 2.21
CA ARG A 123 -4.37 -3.22 1.35
C ARG A 123 -3.78 -1.90 1.82
N ARG A 124 -4.60 -1.01 2.35
CA ARG A 124 -4.11 0.28 2.87
C ARG A 124 -3.12 0.12 4.01
N VAL A 125 -3.38 -0.82 4.91
CA VAL A 125 -2.49 -1.14 6.03
C VAL A 125 -1.19 -1.73 5.49
N ASP A 126 -1.27 -2.73 4.60
CA ASP A 126 -0.11 -3.38 3.98
C ASP A 126 0.79 -2.37 3.26
N LEU A 127 0.19 -1.55 2.39
CA LEU A 127 0.89 -0.56 1.58
C LEU A 127 1.56 0.50 2.46
N PHE A 128 0.90 0.93 3.53
CA PHE A 128 1.50 1.86 4.47
C PHE A 128 2.71 1.23 5.17
N PHE A 129 2.60 -0.02 5.66
CA PHE A 129 3.72 -0.71 6.30
C PHE A 129 4.93 -0.88 5.37
N TYR A 130 4.71 -1.29 4.12
CA TYR A 130 5.81 -1.40 3.15
C TYR A 130 6.42 -0.04 2.81
N THR A 131 5.64 1.04 2.87
CA THR A 131 6.16 2.41 2.73
C THR A 131 7.05 2.79 3.92
N LEU A 132 6.66 2.42 5.16
CA LEU A 132 7.50 2.61 6.35
C LEU A 132 8.82 1.85 6.21
N ILE A 133 8.78 0.57 5.80
CA ILE A 133 9.98 -0.23 5.55
C ILE A 133 10.88 0.44 4.50
N ALA A 134 10.30 0.91 3.39
CA ALA A 134 11.07 1.53 2.32
C ALA A 134 11.87 2.75 2.79
N TYR A 135 11.28 3.58 3.66
CA TYR A 135 11.92 4.80 4.16
C TYR A 135 12.76 4.60 5.42
N TYR A 136 12.65 3.47 6.14
CA TYR A 136 13.32 3.28 7.44
C TYR A 136 14.82 3.59 7.40
N LYS A 137 15.25 4.50 8.29
CA LYS A 137 16.65 4.95 8.43
C LYS A 137 17.32 5.48 7.15
N THR A 138 16.54 5.92 6.16
CA THR A 138 17.09 6.52 4.94
C THR A 138 17.52 7.98 5.15
N GLY A 139 16.98 8.67 6.15
CA GLY A 139 17.16 10.12 6.34
C GLY A 139 16.59 10.96 5.17
N ILE A 140 15.67 10.39 4.38
CA ILE A 140 14.97 11.05 3.28
C ILE A 140 13.58 11.44 3.78
N LEU A 141 13.30 12.73 3.94
CA LEU A 141 12.00 13.18 4.43
C LEU A 141 11.01 13.38 3.27
N PRO A 142 9.94 12.57 3.18
CA PRO A 142 8.96 12.72 2.12
C PRO A 142 7.91 13.79 2.45
N THR A 143 7.31 14.30 1.38
CA THR A 143 6.05 15.03 1.37
C THR A 143 5.14 14.44 0.30
N TYR A 144 3.89 14.90 0.18
CA TYR A 144 3.02 14.42 -0.90
C TYR A 144 3.61 14.83 -2.24
N GLY A 145 3.57 13.91 -3.19
CA GLY A 145 3.71 14.20 -4.60
C GLY A 145 2.34 14.27 -5.26
N ARG A 146 2.35 14.72 -6.51
CA ARG A 146 1.21 14.61 -7.40
C ARG A 146 1.10 13.19 -7.92
N THR A 147 -0.02 12.53 -7.67
CA THR A 147 -0.39 11.24 -8.28
C THR A 147 -0.40 11.34 -9.81
N SER A 148 0.50 10.60 -10.46
CA SER A 148 0.62 10.50 -11.92
C SER A 148 0.21 9.15 -12.49
N LEU A 149 -0.05 8.15 -11.64
CA LEU A 149 -0.44 6.80 -12.04
C LEU A 149 -1.80 6.46 -11.45
N GLN A 150 -2.57 5.61 -12.15
CA GLN A 150 -3.81 5.04 -11.65
C GLN A 150 -4.07 3.72 -12.38
N HIS A 151 -4.13 2.62 -11.63
CA HIS A 151 -4.39 1.29 -12.19
C HIS A 151 -5.86 0.93 -12.01
N GLY A 152 -6.69 1.19 -13.01
CA GLY A 152 -8.13 0.94 -12.97
C GLY A 152 -8.99 2.17 -13.30
N ARG A 153 -10.26 1.91 -13.64
CA ARG A 153 -11.29 2.91 -13.96
C ARG A 153 -12.65 2.49 -13.42
N GLY A 154 -13.50 3.47 -13.11
CA GLY A 154 -14.90 3.21 -12.79
C GLY A 154 -15.71 2.78 -14.02
N ARG A 155 -16.89 2.20 -13.79
CA ARG A 155 -17.87 1.89 -14.84
C ARG A 155 -19.02 2.87 -14.82
N THR A 156 -19.59 3.12 -16.00
CA THR A 156 -20.73 4.03 -16.19
C THR A 156 -21.91 3.33 -16.85
N THR A 157 -23.11 3.87 -16.64
CA THR A 157 -24.29 3.52 -17.42
C THR A 157 -24.19 4.10 -18.84
N ARG A 158 -25.10 3.70 -19.75
CA ARG A 158 -25.21 4.32 -21.09
C ARG A 158 -25.49 5.82 -21.05
N LYS A 159 -26.00 6.34 -19.93
CA LYS A 159 -26.26 7.78 -19.71
C LYS A 159 -25.07 8.48 -19.05
N ASN A 160 -23.88 7.86 -19.03
CA ASN A 160 -22.68 8.37 -18.34
C ASN A 160 -22.86 8.65 -16.84
N ILE A 161 -23.73 7.88 -16.18
CA ILE A 161 -23.86 7.92 -14.71
C ILE A 161 -22.84 6.96 -14.12
N ASN A 162 -22.00 7.43 -13.19
CA ASN A 162 -21.02 6.59 -12.49
C ASN A 162 -21.74 5.50 -11.68
N ILE A 163 -21.34 4.25 -11.88
CA ILE A 163 -21.81 3.09 -11.12
C ILE A 163 -20.76 2.67 -10.10
N SER A 164 -19.49 2.75 -10.50
CA SER A 164 -18.31 2.45 -9.69
C SER A 164 -17.20 3.44 -10.03
N GLU A 165 -16.20 3.50 -9.17
CA GLU A 165 -15.01 4.34 -9.24
C GLU A 165 -13.76 3.51 -8.92
N ALA A 166 -12.59 4.06 -9.24
CA ALA A 166 -11.31 3.42 -8.99
C ALA A 166 -10.72 3.99 -7.69
N CYS A 167 -11.08 3.40 -6.55
CA CYS A 167 -10.69 3.88 -5.22
C CYS A 167 -9.22 3.52 -4.94
N HIS A 168 -8.42 4.51 -4.54
CA HIS A 168 -6.99 4.32 -4.27
C HIS A 168 -6.76 3.64 -2.92
N SER A 169 -6.04 2.52 -2.93
CA SER A 169 -5.82 1.75 -1.69
C SER A 169 -4.74 2.35 -0.78
N SER A 170 -4.14 3.49 -1.12
CA SER A 170 -3.10 4.14 -0.33
C SER A 170 -3.45 5.61 -0.07
N PHE A 171 -3.19 6.09 1.15
CA PHE A 171 -3.25 7.53 1.48
C PHE A 171 -2.06 8.33 0.94
N THR A 172 -0.97 7.64 0.59
CA THR A 172 0.28 8.21 0.07
C THR A 172 0.61 7.65 -1.33
N PRO A 173 -0.31 7.74 -2.31
CA PRO A 173 -0.13 7.12 -3.63
C PRO A 173 1.01 7.75 -4.42
N SER A 174 1.42 8.97 -4.07
CA SER A 174 2.61 9.61 -4.61
C SER A 174 3.32 10.35 -3.49
N LEU A 175 4.58 10.03 -3.33
CA LEU A 175 5.49 10.78 -2.47
C LEU A 175 6.41 11.64 -3.34
N LEU A 176 6.97 12.66 -2.71
CA LEU A 176 7.95 13.59 -3.27
C LEU A 176 9.04 13.78 -2.20
N ASP A 177 10.29 13.61 -2.59
CA ASP A 177 11.42 13.80 -1.69
C ASP A 177 12.67 14.28 -2.44
N LYS A 178 13.80 14.40 -1.72
CA LYS A 178 15.05 14.95 -2.27
C LYS A 178 15.65 14.16 -3.44
N THR A 179 15.19 12.94 -3.73
CA THR A 179 15.69 12.20 -4.91
C THR A 179 15.29 12.86 -6.23
N ILE A 180 14.28 13.75 -6.26
CA ILE A 180 13.91 14.53 -7.45
C ILE A 180 15.08 15.36 -8.02
N TYR A 181 16.05 15.73 -7.19
CA TYR A 181 17.24 16.46 -7.61
C TYR A 181 18.32 15.57 -8.24
N GLN A 182 18.14 14.24 -8.24
CA GLN A 182 19.10 13.27 -8.76
C GLN A 182 18.88 12.88 -10.23
N ASN A 183 17.82 13.40 -10.87
CA ASN A 183 17.37 13.04 -12.23
C ASN A 183 18.36 13.36 -13.37
N ASN A 184 19.54 13.91 -13.06
CA ASN A 184 20.43 14.56 -14.02
C ASN A 184 21.42 13.64 -14.74
N LYS A 185 21.34 12.31 -14.61
CA LYS A 185 22.36 11.42 -15.22
C LYS A 185 21.90 10.67 -16.46
N ASN A 186 20.63 10.25 -16.53
CA ASN A 186 20.18 9.30 -17.56
C ASN A 186 18.88 9.72 -18.28
N GLY A 187 18.32 10.90 -17.94
CA GLY A 187 17.02 11.37 -18.45
C GLY A 187 15.80 10.76 -17.73
N GLU A 188 16.01 9.79 -16.83
CA GLU A 188 14.97 9.25 -15.96
C GLU A 188 14.57 10.28 -14.89
N LYS A 189 13.25 10.44 -14.70
CA LYS A 189 12.68 11.43 -13.78
C LYS A 189 12.02 10.73 -12.61
N HIS A 190 12.65 10.78 -11.46
CA HIS A 190 12.12 10.29 -10.20
C HIS A 190 11.49 11.44 -9.38
N LYS A 191 10.40 11.15 -8.67
CA LYS A 191 9.79 12.08 -7.69
C LYS A 191 10.26 11.78 -6.28
N SER A 192 10.45 10.50 -5.99
CA SER A 192 10.79 10.00 -4.67
C SER A 192 11.68 8.77 -4.75
N LEU A 193 12.18 8.34 -3.60
CA LEU A 193 12.89 7.07 -3.41
C LEU A 193 12.16 5.87 -4.02
N LEU A 194 10.82 5.91 -4.07
CA LEU A 194 10.00 4.81 -4.59
C LEU A 194 9.85 4.83 -6.11
N SER A 195 10.33 5.86 -6.81
CA SER A 195 10.13 5.96 -8.26
C SER A 195 10.72 4.73 -8.96
N ASP A 196 9.99 4.22 -9.96
CA ASP A 196 10.37 3.04 -10.75
C ASP A 196 10.54 1.73 -9.96
N THR A 197 10.03 1.68 -8.72
CA THR A 197 9.89 0.43 -7.95
C THR A 197 8.54 -0.23 -8.20
N HIS A 198 8.43 -1.53 -7.91
CA HIS A 198 7.13 -2.22 -7.90
C HIS A 198 6.19 -1.65 -6.82
N LEU A 199 6.74 -1.16 -5.70
CA LEU A 199 5.93 -0.56 -4.63
C LEU A 199 5.22 0.71 -5.12
N MET A 200 5.81 1.49 -6.03
CA MET A 200 5.13 2.66 -6.61
C MET A 200 3.84 2.29 -7.36
N ASP A 201 3.81 1.21 -8.15
CA ASP A 201 2.57 0.78 -8.80
C ASP A 201 1.54 0.30 -7.77
N ASN A 202 2.01 -0.44 -6.77
CA ASN A 202 1.16 -0.92 -5.67
C ASN A 202 0.56 0.24 -4.87
N LEU A 203 1.30 1.32 -4.63
CA LEU A 203 0.77 2.53 -3.98
C LEU A 203 -0.28 3.24 -4.84
N ASN A 204 -0.20 3.08 -6.16
CA ASN A 204 -1.19 3.59 -7.12
C ASN A 204 -2.25 2.55 -7.48
N SER A 205 -2.32 1.45 -6.71
CA SER A 205 -3.32 0.41 -6.88
C SER A 205 -4.73 0.94 -6.62
N THR A 206 -5.69 0.45 -7.40
CA THR A 206 -7.10 0.76 -7.17
C THR A 206 -7.97 -0.47 -7.09
N VAL A 207 -9.06 -0.34 -6.35
CA VAL A 207 -10.15 -1.32 -6.30
C VAL A 207 -11.40 -0.64 -6.87
N GLU A 208 -12.04 -1.31 -7.81
CA GLU A 208 -13.32 -0.85 -8.35
C GLU A 208 -14.40 -0.95 -7.27
N LEU A 209 -14.92 0.18 -6.81
CA LEU A 209 -15.91 0.23 -5.73
C LEU A 209 -17.00 1.27 -6.02
N PRO A 210 -18.18 1.17 -5.40
CA PRO A 210 -19.23 2.19 -5.55
C PRO A 210 -18.76 3.60 -5.10
N PRO A 211 -19.29 4.68 -5.69
CA PRO A 211 -18.87 6.06 -5.38
C PRO A 211 -18.92 6.43 -3.89
N PHE A 212 -19.89 5.90 -3.14
CA PHE A 212 -20.01 6.16 -1.70
C PHE A 212 -18.82 5.64 -0.88
N VAL A 213 -18.04 4.70 -1.41
CA VAL A 213 -16.80 4.26 -0.78
C VAL A 213 -15.73 5.31 -0.95
N ASN A 214 -15.62 5.90 -2.15
CA ASN A 214 -14.70 6.99 -2.41
C ASN A 214 -15.04 8.24 -1.58
N ASP A 215 -16.33 8.52 -1.35
CA ASP A 215 -16.76 9.60 -0.44
C ASP A 215 -16.22 9.39 1.00
N LEU A 216 -16.20 8.14 1.49
CA LEU A 216 -15.59 7.82 2.80
C LEU A 216 -14.07 7.91 2.74
N ASP A 217 -13.44 7.43 1.67
CA ASP A 217 -11.99 7.54 1.50
C ASP A 217 -11.53 8.99 1.48
N ASP A 218 -12.26 9.90 0.83
CA ASP A 218 -11.95 11.34 0.83
C ASP A 218 -11.94 11.91 2.27
N LEU A 219 -12.88 11.49 3.13
CA LEU A 219 -12.91 11.90 4.54
C LEU A 219 -11.73 11.33 5.34
N LEU A 220 -11.42 10.05 5.12
CA LEU A 220 -10.27 9.40 5.74
C LEU A 220 -8.96 10.05 5.28
N GLU A 221 -8.81 10.34 3.99
CA GLU A 221 -7.66 11.04 3.42
C GLU A 221 -7.48 12.42 4.04
N ASN A 222 -8.55 13.20 4.14
CA ASN A 222 -8.49 14.54 4.75
C ASN A 222 -8.00 14.52 6.20
N THR A 223 -8.27 13.44 6.93
CA THR A 223 -7.93 13.31 8.35
C THR A 223 -6.59 12.61 8.57
N CYS A 224 -6.31 11.54 7.83
CA CYS A 224 -5.21 10.61 8.11
C CYS A 224 -3.95 10.91 7.33
N ARG A 225 -4.05 11.64 6.21
CA ARG A 225 -2.94 11.83 5.28
C ARG A 225 -1.73 12.52 5.94
N GLU A 226 -1.92 13.67 6.61
CA GLU A 226 -0.82 14.36 7.31
C GLU A 226 -0.21 13.59 8.47
N PRO A 227 -0.99 13.00 9.37
CA PRO A 227 -0.46 12.07 10.35
C PRO A 227 0.36 10.93 9.75
N CYS A 228 -0.05 10.36 8.60
CA CYS A 228 0.72 9.30 7.92
C CYS A 228 2.10 9.80 7.48
N LEU A 229 2.22 11.03 6.98
CA LEU A 229 3.53 11.60 6.63
C LEU A 229 4.40 11.85 7.86
N THR A 230 3.82 12.29 8.97
CA THR A 230 4.57 12.47 10.23
C THR A 230 5.18 11.15 10.68
N ILE A 231 4.37 10.09 10.75
CA ILE A 231 4.85 8.74 11.09
C ILE A 231 5.96 8.29 10.13
N LEU A 232 5.78 8.51 8.83
CA LEU A 232 6.76 8.13 7.81
C LEU A 232 8.08 8.90 7.96
N ARG A 233 8.04 10.19 8.32
CA ARG A 233 9.23 11.01 8.59
C ARG A 233 9.96 10.51 9.83
N ASP A 234 9.26 10.17 10.91
CA ASP A 234 9.87 9.62 12.13
C ASP A 234 10.56 8.27 11.87
N VAL A 235 9.92 7.41 11.07
CA VAL A 235 10.53 6.15 10.59
C VAL A 235 11.75 6.42 9.70
N SER A 236 11.67 7.41 8.82
CA SER A 236 12.77 7.78 7.94
C SER A 236 14.01 8.25 8.69
N LEU A 237 13.81 9.01 9.77
CA LEU A 237 14.86 9.45 10.67
C LEU A 237 15.38 8.32 11.58
N GLY A 238 14.63 7.21 11.68
CA GLY A 238 14.94 6.11 12.58
C GLY A 238 14.61 6.40 14.05
N THR A 239 13.83 7.46 14.31
CA THR A 239 13.30 7.79 15.65
C THR A 239 12.39 6.68 16.16
N ILE A 240 11.61 6.09 15.24
CA ILE A 240 10.80 4.89 15.47
C ILE A 240 11.09 3.87 14.37
N ASN A 241 10.85 2.59 14.65
CA ASN A 241 10.97 1.51 13.67
C ASN A 241 9.65 1.29 12.89
N PRO A 242 9.64 0.50 11.80
CA PRO A 242 8.43 0.30 10.99
C PRO A 242 7.27 -0.35 11.75
N ILE A 243 7.53 -1.16 12.77
CA ILE A 243 6.51 -1.84 13.58
C ILE A 243 5.83 -0.83 14.52
N GLU A 244 6.63 0.04 15.14
CA GLU A 244 6.14 1.17 15.93
C GLU A 244 5.33 2.14 15.06
N GLY A 245 5.81 2.45 13.86
CA GLY A 245 5.08 3.28 12.89
C GLY A 245 3.75 2.66 12.46
N LEU A 246 3.70 1.34 12.20
CA LEU A 246 2.45 0.64 11.91
C LEU A 246 1.48 0.70 13.09
N THR A 247 1.99 0.53 14.31
CA THR A 247 1.20 0.63 15.54
C THR A 247 0.59 2.03 15.68
N GLN A 248 1.36 3.10 15.46
CA GLN A 248 0.84 4.47 15.48
C GLN A 248 -0.26 4.69 14.43
N PHE A 249 -0.06 4.14 13.21
CA PHE A 249 -1.05 4.21 12.15
C PHE A 249 -2.35 3.48 12.52
N LEU A 250 -2.26 2.25 13.04
CA LEU A 250 -3.45 1.49 13.45
C LEU A 250 -4.19 2.14 14.63
N ASN A 251 -3.46 2.72 15.58
CA ASN A 251 -4.05 3.51 16.67
C ASN A 251 -4.84 4.72 16.14
N MET A 252 -4.26 5.45 15.20
CA MET A 252 -4.93 6.56 14.52
C MET A 252 -6.18 6.07 13.77
N MET A 253 -6.06 5.01 12.97
CA MET A 253 -7.19 4.46 12.21
C MET A 253 -8.31 3.96 13.13
N ASN A 254 -7.97 3.26 14.21
CA ASN A 254 -8.92 2.81 15.23
C ASN A 254 -9.70 3.98 15.83
N LYS A 255 -9.02 5.08 16.18
CA LYS A 255 -9.68 6.28 16.69
C LYS A 255 -10.62 6.88 15.65
N VAL A 256 -10.10 7.22 14.46
CA VAL A 256 -10.86 7.90 13.39
C VAL A 256 -12.09 7.10 12.98
N LEU A 257 -11.94 5.79 12.75
CA LEU A 257 -13.05 4.94 12.30
C LEU A 257 -14.12 4.76 13.37
N ASN A 258 -13.74 4.62 14.65
CA ASN A 258 -14.71 4.55 15.74
C ASN A 258 -15.46 5.88 15.93
N ASP A 259 -14.79 7.01 15.79
CA ASP A 259 -15.42 8.33 15.88
C ASP A 259 -16.42 8.53 14.73
N LEU A 260 -16.05 8.15 13.49
CA LEU A 260 -16.95 8.17 12.34
C LEU A 260 -18.15 7.22 12.52
N LYS A 261 -17.92 6.02 13.08
CA LYS A 261 -19.00 5.07 13.37
C LYS A 261 -20.01 5.65 14.36
N LYS A 262 -19.53 6.21 15.47
CA LYS A 262 -20.39 6.88 16.47
C LYS A 262 -21.17 8.03 15.86
N GLU A 263 -20.53 8.86 15.04
CA GLU A 263 -21.20 9.98 14.37
C GLU A 263 -22.30 9.49 13.41
N ALA A 264 -22.04 8.44 12.63
CA ALA A 264 -23.00 7.86 11.70
C ALA A 264 -24.19 7.22 12.44
N GLU A 265 -23.94 6.53 13.56
CA GLU A 265 -24.99 5.94 14.41
C GLU A 265 -25.87 7.02 15.08
N ASN A 266 -25.25 8.08 15.60
CA ASN A 266 -25.97 9.20 16.23
C ASN A 266 -26.84 9.95 15.24
N LYS A 267 -26.36 10.18 14.00
CA LYS A 267 -27.15 10.84 12.94
C LYS A 267 -28.33 10.01 12.48
N ASN A 268 -28.21 8.67 12.48
CA ASN A 268 -29.35 7.80 12.19
C ASN A 268 -30.42 7.85 13.28
N GLN A 269 -30.03 8.07 14.54
CA GLN A 269 -30.97 8.28 15.65
C GLN A 269 -31.60 9.68 15.61
N SER A 270 -30.85 10.71 15.20
CA SER A 270 -31.32 12.09 15.11
C SER A 270 -32.06 12.42 13.80
N ALA A 271 -32.01 11.57 12.77
CA ALA A 271 -32.74 11.79 11.51
C ALA A 271 -34.28 11.71 11.67
N LEU A 272 -34.78 11.21 12.80
CA LEU A 272 -36.18 11.34 13.22
C LEU A 272 -36.49 12.72 13.86
N SER A 273 -35.46 13.52 14.17
CA SER A 273 -35.54 14.79 14.90
C SER A 273 -34.49 15.79 14.38
N GLN A 274 -34.86 16.54 13.33
CA GLN A 274 -34.24 17.78 12.85
C GLN A 274 -33.16 17.73 11.75
N HIS A 275 -33.31 18.72 10.85
CA HIS A 275 -32.45 19.10 9.74
C HIS A 275 -31.04 19.49 10.20
N SER A 276 -30.04 18.65 9.92
CA SER A 276 -28.64 18.96 10.20
C SER A 276 -28.00 19.78 9.08
N LEU A 277 -27.31 20.85 9.49
CA LEU A 277 -26.60 21.87 8.68
C LEU A 277 -25.27 21.40 8.05
N MET A 278 -24.94 20.11 8.07
CA MET A 278 -23.73 19.60 7.42
C MET A 278 -24.04 19.17 5.97
N LYS A 279 -23.38 19.83 5.00
CA LYS A 279 -23.48 19.54 3.55
C LYS A 279 -22.98 18.15 3.12
N HIS A 280 -22.51 17.32 4.04
CA HIS A 280 -22.02 15.98 3.72
C HIS A 280 -23.16 14.96 3.84
N LYS A 281 -23.34 14.15 2.79
CA LYS A 281 -24.30 13.04 2.79
C LYS A 281 -23.98 12.11 3.97
N PRO A 282 -25.00 11.60 4.69
CA PRO A 282 -24.78 10.66 5.78
C PRO A 282 -24.10 9.39 5.24
N ILE A 283 -23.03 8.96 5.92
CA ILE A 283 -22.29 7.74 5.58
C ILE A 283 -23.01 6.55 6.20
N ASN A 284 -23.13 5.47 5.45
CA ASN A 284 -23.72 4.23 5.94
C ASN A 284 -22.84 3.60 7.04
N PRO A 285 -23.33 3.37 8.27
CA PRO A 285 -22.54 2.73 9.33
C PRO A 285 -22.00 1.35 8.94
N ASN A 286 -22.74 0.59 8.14
CA ASN A 286 -22.30 -0.72 7.66
C ASN A 286 -21.08 -0.60 6.74
N LEU A 287 -20.94 0.50 5.98
CA LEU A 287 -19.72 0.75 5.21
C LEU A 287 -18.51 0.94 6.14
N ILE A 288 -18.69 1.74 7.20
CA ILE A 288 -17.63 1.99 8.20
C ILE A 288 -17.24 0.69 8.89
N GLU A 289 -18.20 -0.18 9.21
CA GLU A 289 -17.95 -1.50 9.79
C GLU A 289 -17.10 -2.40 8.88
N LEU A 290 -17.35 -2.38 7.57
CA LEU A 290 -16.52 -3.12 6.61
C LEU A 290 -15.09 -2.58 6.55
N VAL A 291 -14.92 -1.26 6.59
CA VAL A 291 -13.59 -0.62 6.63
C VAL A 291 -12.87 -0.93 7.95
N LEU A 292 -13.57 -0.88 9.09
CA LEU A 292 -13.07 -1.32 10.40
C LEU A 292 -12.60 -2.78 10.34
N THR A 293 -13.43 -3.65 9.76
CA THR A 293 -13.11 -5.07 9.59
C THR A 293 -11.83 -5.25 8.80
N GLY A 294 -11.71 -4.65 7.61
CA GLY A 294 -10.51 -4.77 6.78
C GLY A 294 -9.27 -4.13 7.40
N THR A 295 -9.45 -3.03 8.14
CA THR A 295 -8.34 -2.26 8.72
C THR A 295 -7.81 -2.84 10.03
N LEU A 296 -8.68 -3.38 10.91
CA LEU A 296 -8.34 -3.67 12.32
C LEU A 296 -8.54 -5.13 12.75
N SER A 297 -9.46 -5.89 12.14
CA SER A 297 -9.94 -7.17 12.70
C SER A 297 -8.84 -8.19 12.97
N THR A 298 -7.84 -8.28 12.07
CA THR A 298 -6.72 -9.21 12.17
C THR A 298 -5.39 -8.50 12.42
N THR A 299 -5.35 -7.19 12.20
CA THR A 299 -4.13 -6.38 12.18
C THR A 299 -3.84 -5.72 13.52
N TYR A 300 -4.86 -5.51 14.37
CA TYR A 300 -4.77 -4.67 15.57
C TYR A 300 -5.21 -5.41 16.84
N CYS A 301 -4.42 -5.28 17.90
CA CYS A 301 -4.68 -5.87 19.21
C CYS A 301 -5.21 -4.79 20.16
N LEU A 302 -6.52 -4.81 20.46
CA LEU A 302 -7.17 -3.83 21.35
C LEU A 302 -6.61 -3.84 22.78
N GLN A 303 -6.17 -5.00 23.27
CA GLN A 303 -5.65 -5.13 24.65
C GLN A 303 -4.32 -4.41 24.84
N THR A 304 -3.50 -4.38 23.79
CA THR A 304 -2.15 -3.78 23.85
C THR A 304 -2.06 -2.45 23.09
N ASN A 305 -3.08 -2.10 22.30
CA ASN A 305 -3.06 -1.00 21.36
C ASN A 305 -1.85 -1.05 20.40
N THR A 306 -1.57 -2.25 19.88
CA THR A 306 -0.45 -2.50 18.96
C THR A 306 -0.89 -3.33 17.75
N ALA A 307 -0.06 -3.33 16.70
CA ALA A 307 -0.22 -4.28 15.61
C ALA A 307 -0.08 -5.73 16.14
N THR A 308 -0.92 -6.65 15.65
CA THR A 308 -0.84 -8.05 16.09
C THR A 308 0.47 -8.69 15.62
N ASP A 309 1.06 -9.52 16.48
CA ASP A 309 2.32 -10.20 16.18
C ASP A 309 2.17 -11.12 14.96
N ALA A 310 1.05 -11.84 14.85
CA ALA A 310 0.74 -12.70 13.71
C ALA A 310 0.70 -11.92 12.37
N TYR A 311 0.15 -10.71 12.38
CA TYR A 311 0.09 -9.87 11.19
C TYR A 311 1.44 -9.28 10.81
N ILE A 312 2.24 -8.83 11.80
CA ILE A 312 3.63 -8.38 11.55
C ILE A 312 4.44 -9.52 10.91
N GLN A 313 4.38 -10.73 11.48
CA GLN A 313 5.07 -11.90 10.95
C GLN A 313 4.63 -12.26 9.52
N LEU A 314 3.35 -12.08 9.20
CA LEU A 314 2.80 -12.26 7.85
C LEU A 314 3.41 -11.25 6.87
N LEU A 315 3.39 -9.96 7.21
CA LEU A 315 3.92 -8.90 6.34
C LEU A 315 5.43 -8.99 6.14
N LEU A 316 6.15 -9.45 7.16
CA LEU A 316 7.59 -9.73 7.12
C LEU A 316 7.94 -11.07 6.43
N ARG A 317 6.92 -11.83 5.99
CA ARG A 317 7.06 -13.11 5.27
C ARG A 317 7.92 -14.12 6.05
N MET A 318 7.71 -14.21 7.35
CA MET A 318 8.57 -14.99 8.23
C MET A 318 8.38 -16.50 8.06
N THR A 319 9.49 -17.24 8.08
CA THR A 319 9.49 -18.71 8.06
C THR A 319 9.11 -19.30 9.43
N PRO A 320 8.69 -20.57 9.51
CA PRO A 320 8.42 -21.22 10.80
C PRO A 320 9.59 -21.17 11.78
N GLU A 321 10.83 -21.30 11.28
CA GLU A 321 12.05 -21.22 12.09
C GLU A 321 12.27 -19.81 12.64
N GLU A 322 12.08 -18.78 11.81
CA GLU A 322 12.18 -17.38 12.22
C GLU A 322 11.09 -17.02 13.25
N LYS A 323 9.86 -17.54 13.09
CA LYS A 323 8.78 -17.38 14.08
C LYS A 323 9.11 -18.04 15.41
N THR A 324 9.74 -19.21 15.37
CA THR A 324 10.19 -19.93 16.58
C THR A 324 11.27 -19.11 17.30
N ALA A 325 12.20 -18.52 16.56
CA ALA A 325 13.24 -17.65 17.13
C ALA A 325 12.70 -16.36 17.79
N CYS A 326 11.47 -15.94 17.47
CA CYS A 326 10.79 -14.80 18.08
C CYS A 326 10.09 -15.10 19.40
N GLN A 327 10.05 -16.36 19.86
CA GLN A 327 9.48 -16.72 21.15
C GLN A 327 10.27 -16.10 22.32
N ASP A 328 11.56 -15.83 22.12
CA ASP A 328 12.40 -15.07 23.04
C ASP A 328 12.24 -13.56 22.78
N ALA A 329 11.67 -12.83 23.74
CA ALA A 329 11.33 -11.41 23.60
C ALA A 329 12.52 -10.53 23.18
N GLY A 330 13.73 -10.80 23.68
CA GLY A 330 14.95 -10.05 23.34
C GLY A 330 15.50 -10.33 21.93
N ASN A 331 15.06 -11.41 21.29
CA ASN A 331 15.46 -11.76 19.92
C ASN A 331 14.43 -11.30 18.88
N LYS A 332 13.15 -11.23 19.27
CA LYS A 332 12.03 -10.88 18.38
C LYS A 332 12.25 -9.59 17.60
N GLU A 333 12.57 -8.50 18.28
CA GLU A 333 12.78 -7.21 17.63
C GLU A 333 13.95 -7.27 16.63
N LYS A 334 15.06 -7.91 17.01
CA LYS A 334 16.22 -8.08 16.13
C LYS A 334 15.87 -8.85 14.87
N VAL A 335 15.08 -9.92 14.99
CA VAL A 335 14.59 -10.69 13.84
C VAL A 335 13.68 -9.82 12.96
N TYR A 336 12.72 -9.10 13.55
CA TYR A 336 11.81 -8.23 12.79
C TYR A 336 12.55 -7.14 12.02
N ILE A 337 13.48 -6.45 12.67
CA ILE A 337 14.28 -5.41 12.01
C ILE A 337 15.15 -6.00 10.90
N LYS A 338 15.76 -7.18 11.12
CA LYS A 338 16.51 -7.87 10.07
C LYS A 338 15.62 -8.16 8.84
N LYS A 339 14.41 -8.71 9.04
CA LYS A 339 13.45 -8.96 7.94
C LYS A 339 13.01 -7.68 7.24
N ALA A 340 12.75 -6.62 8.00
CA ALA A 340 12.42 -5.32 7.43
C ALA A 340 13.55 -4.82 6.51
N MET A 341 14.83 -5.02 6.88
CA MET A 341 15.96 -4.63 6.04
C MET A 341 16.16 -5.50 4.80
N GLU A 342 15.88 -6.80 4.89
CA GLU A 342 15.82 -7.67 3.71
C GLU A 342 14.73 -7.18 2.74
N LEU A 343 13.54 -6.87 3.25
CA LEU A 343 12.41 -6.37 2.44
C LEU A 343 12.64 -4.96 1.89
N GLN A 344 13.30 -4.06 2.64
CA GLN A 344 13.65 -2.74 2.13
C GLN A 344 14.51 -2.85 0.87
N ASN A 345 15.51 -3.73 0.87
CA ASN A 345 16.34 -3.97 -0.30
C ASN A 345 15.52 -4.50 -1.49
N GLU A 346 14.56 -5.40 -1.25
CA GLU A 346 13.64 -5.89 -2.30
C GLU A 346 12.76 -4.76 -2.85
N ILE A 347 12.16 -3.96 -1.97
CA ILE A 347 11.26 -2.86 -2.34
C ILE A 347 11.97 -1.81 -3.19
N LEU A 348 13.21 -1.48 -2.84
CA LEU A 348 14.00 -0.43 -3.50
C LEU A 348 14.71 -0.91 -4.78
N GLN A 349 14.54 -2.19 -5.17
CA GLN A 349 14.99 -2.64 -6.49
C GLN A 349 14.18 -1.92 -7.58
N THR A 350 14.88 -1.17 -8.42
CA THR A 350 14.28 -0.55 -9.60
C THR A 350 13.87 -1.63 -10.59
N LYS A 351 12.77 -1.39 -11.30
CA LYS A 351 12.40 -2.20 -12.45
C LYS A 351 13.50 -2.07 -13.50
N HIS A 352 14.24 -3.14 -13.76
CA HIS A 352 15.10 -3.20 -14.94
C HIS A 352 14.24 -3.03 -16.20
N SER A 353 14.32 -1.86 -16.83
CA SER A 353 13.53 -1.51 -18.01
C SER A 353 14.43 -1.46 -19.24
N LYS A 354 14.59 -2.59 -19.94
CA LYS A 354 14.76 -2.60 -21.41
C LYS A 354 14.18 -3.90 -21.98
N HIS A 355 12.88 -3.91 -22.26
CA HIS A 355 12.45 -4.52 -23.52
C HIS A 355 12.47 -3.40 -24.56
N PRO A 356 13.25 -3.52 -25.64
CA PRO A 356 13.16 -2.56 -26.74
C PRO A 356 11.74 -2.63 -27.29
N SER A 357 11.12 -1.46 -27.42
CA SER A 357 9.93 -1.25 -28.24
C SER A 357 10.13 -1.94 -29.57
N GLN A 358 9.32 -2.96 -29.86
CA GLN A 358 9.17 -3.44 -31.23
C GLN A 358 8.50 -2.31 -32.03
N GLN A 359 9.14 -2.01 -33.16
CA GLN A 359 8.79 -0.98 -34.13
C GLN A 359 7.39 -1.19 -34.72
#